data_AF-A0A099KWI2-F1
#
_entry.id   AF-A0A099KWI2-F1
#
_cell.length_a   1.000
_cell.length_b   1.000
_cell.length_c   1.000
_cell.angle_alpha   90.00
_cell.angle_beta   90.00
_cell.angle_gamma   90.00
#
_symmetry.space_group_name_H-M   'P 1'
#
loop_
_entity.id
_entity.type
_entity.pdbx_description
1 polymer ?
#
loop_
_entity_poly.entity_id
_entity_poly.type
_entity_poly.pdbx_seq_one_letter_code
_entity_poly.pdbx_strand_id
1 'polypeptide(L)'
;GCVLANRLSEDSSNKVLLLETGGSDKSIFIKMPTALSIPMNTDKYAWQFHTQPEKYLDNREMHCPRGKVLGGSSSINGMVYVRGHAKDFDEWQQHGANGWDYQACLPYFKKAESFYLGENSHRGGKGPLGVNNGNNMENPLYSAFIDAGAQAGYATTADYNSAQQEGFVPMHMTVKNGVRSSASREYLDPIK
;
A
#
# COMPACT_ATOMS: atom_id res chain seq x y z
N GLY A 1 -4.01 -12.90 0.32
CA GLY A 1 -4.31 -13.60 -0.94
C GLY A 1 -3.07 -13.75 -1.80
N CYS A 2 -2.82 -12.80 -2.69
CA CYS A 2 -1.73 -12.88 -3.70
C CYS A 2 -0.35 -13.22 -3.14
N VAL A 3 0.06 -12.56 -2.04
CA VAL A 3 1.35 -12.81 -1.39
C VAL A 3 1.46 -14.26 -0.90
N LEU A 4 0.42 -14.78 -0.22
CA LEU A 4 0.41 -16.16 0.27
C LEU A 4 0.46 -17.16 -0.87
N ALA A 5 -0.35 -16.94 -1.92
CA ALA A 5 -0.37 -17.84 -3.07
C ALA A 5 1.03 -17.95 -3.69
N ASN A 6 1.72 -16.82 -3.88
CA ASN A 6 3.08 -16.77 -4.38
C ASN A 6 4.09 -17.47 -3.48
N ARG A 7 4.10 -17.14 -2.18
CA ARG A 7 5.08 -17.71 -1.25
C ARG A 7 4.89 -19.19 -0.99
N LEU A 8 3.64 -19.67 -0.92
CA LEU A 8 3.37 -21.10 -0.71
C LEU A 8 3.70 -21.94 -1.94
N SER A 9 3.50 -21.39 -3.16
CA SER A 9 3.83 -22.08 -4.41
C SER A 9 5.33 -22.05 -4.77
N GLU A 10 6.17 -21.33 -4.02
CA GLU A 10 7.64 -21.39 -4.19
C GLU A 10 8.19 -22.80 -3.93
N ASP A 11 7.54 -23.56 -3.05
CA ASP A 11 7.82 -24.97 -2.82
C ASP A 11 6.97 -25.82 -3.78
N SER A 12 7.64 -26.54 -4.67
CA SER A 12 7.00 -27.38 -5.70
C SER A 12 6.24 -28.58 -5.15
N SER A 13 6.42 -28.92 -3.87
CA SER A 13 5.62 -29.95 -3.19
C SER A 13 4.20 -29.48 -2.84
N ASN A 14 3.98 -28.16 -2.77
CA ASN A 14 2.68 -27.58 -2.46
C ASN A 14 1.78 -27.46 -3.70
N LYS A 15 0.48 -27.73 -3.52
CA LYS A 15 -0.56 -27.40 -4.51
C LYS A 15 -1.45 -26.30 -3.96
N VAL A 16 -1.43 -25.14 -4.60
CA VAL A 16 -2.12 -23.95 -4.14
C VAL A 16 -3.26 -23.60 -5.09
N LEU A 17 -4.47 -23.48 -4.57
CA LEU A 17 -5.65 -22.98 -5.29
C LEU A 17 -6.02 -21.60 -4.73
N LEU A 18 -6.05 -20.58 -5.59
CA LEU A 18 -6.54 -19.24 -5.25
C LEU A 18 -7.90 -19.01 -5.91
N LEU A 19 -8.94 -18.82 -5.09
CA LEU A 19 -10.28 -18.47 -5.55
C LEU A 19 -10.53 -16.97 -5.30
N GLU A 20 -10.87 -16.25 -6.37
CA GLU A 20 -11.21 -14.83 -6.34
C GLU A 20 -12.59 -14.66 -6.97
N THR A 21 -13.49 -13.93 -6.31
CA THR A 21 -14.86 -13.71 -6.81
C THR A 21 -14.87 -12.68 -7.94
N GLY A 22 -13.98 -11.70 -7.88
CA GLY A 22 -13.84 -10.65 -8.85
C GLY A 22 -13.27 -11.11 -10.19
N GLY A 23 -13.15 -10.13 -11.10
CA GLY A 23 -12.59 -10.35 -12.43
C GLY A 23 -11.09 -10.10 -12.52
N SER A 24 -10.65 -9.90 -13.76
CA SER A 24 -9.26 -9.56 -14.10
C SER A 24 -8.91 -8.10 -13.76
N ASP A 25 -7.68 -7.87 -13.29
CA ASP A 25 -7.08 -6.54 -13.05
C ASP A 25 -6.38 -5.94 -14.28
N LYS A 26 -6.55 -6.55 -15.47
CA LYS A 26 -5.87 -6.12 -16.71
C LYS A 26 -6.32 -4.76 -17.25
N SER A 27 -7.42 -4.21 -16.75
CA SER A 27 -8.00 -2.94 -17.18
C SER A 27 -7.01 -1.78 -17.10
N ILE A 28 -7.04 -0.89 -18.11
CA ILE A 28 -6.21 0.32 -18.10
C ILE A 28 -6.53 1.22 -16.91
N PHE A 29 -7.81 1.29 -16.49
CA PHE A 29 -8.24 2.09 -15.34
C PHE A 29 -7.73 1.57 -14.00
N ILE A 30 -7.40 0.27 -13.91
CA ILE A 30 -6.74 -0.30 -12.73
C ILE A 30 -5.24 0.01 -12.78
N LYS A 31 -4.63 -0.19 -13.94
CA LYS A 31 -3.19 -0.03 -14.15
C LYS A 31 -2.70 1.42 -14.01
N MET A 32 -3.53 2.39 -14.43
CA MET A 32 -3.22 3.81 -14.42
C MET A 32 -3.42 4.41 -13.01
N PRO A 33 -2.37 4.89 -12.32
CA PRO A 33 -2.50 5.44 -10.96
C PRO A 33 -3.48 6.62 -10.86
N THR A 34 -3.47 7.53 -11.84
CA THR A 34 -4.35 8.71 -11.86
C THR A 34 -5.83 8.38 -12.04
N ALA A 35 -6.16 7.17 -12.50
CA ALA A 35 -7.54 6.72 -12.70
C ALA A 35 -8.17 6.12 -11.43
N LEU A 36 -7.51 6.14 -10.26
CA LEU A 36 -7.91 5.38 -9.06
C LEU A 36 -9.36 5.55 -8.62
N SER A 37 -9.97 6.71 -8.85
CA SER A 37 -11.37 6.98 -8.49
C SER A 37 -12.35 6.14 -9.31
N ILE A 38 -11.99 5.72 -10.52
CA ILE A 38 -12.84 4.92 -11.40
C ILE A 38 -13.03 3.49 -10.86
N PRO A 39 -11.96 2.68 -10.65
CA PRO A 39 -12.15 1.32 -10.15
C PRO A 39 -12.67 1.29 -8.70
N MET A 40 -12.43 2.35 -7.92
CA MET A 40 -12.93 2.44 -6.55
C MET A 40 -14.45 2.68 -6.47
N ASN A 41 -15.04 3.36 -7.46
CA ASN A 41 -16.45 3.78 -7.46
C ASN A 41 -17.26 3.10 -8.57
N THR A 42 -16.94 1.84 -8.91
CA THR A 42 -17.70 1.06 -9.89
C THR A 42 -17.99 -0.34 -9.36
N ASP A 43 -19.21 -0.82 -9.57
CA ASP A 43 -19.64 -2.19 -9.19
C ASP A 43 -18.84 -3.29 -9.87
N LYS A 44 -18.19 -2.96 -10.99
CA LYS A 44 -17.35 -3.89 -11.75
C LYS A 44 -16.13 -4.34 -10.95
N TYR A 45 -15.51 -3.42 -10.21
CA TYR A 45 -14.22 -3.66 -9.55
C TYR A 45 -14.29 -3.55 -8.04
N ALA A 46 -15.42 -3.14 -7.48
CA ALA A 46 -15.59 -2.97 -6.05
C ALA A 46 -16.96 -3.49 -5.57
N TRP A 47 -17.04 -3.84 -4.29
CA TRP A 47 -18.25 -4.31 -3.63
C TRP A 47 -19.25 -3.18 -3.30
N GLN A 48 -18.82 -1.91 -3.35
CA GLN A 48 -19.63 -0.72 -3.02
C GLN A 48 -20.37 -0.82 -1.67
N PHE A 49 -19.71 -1.34 -0.63
CA PHE A 49 -20.29 -1.35 0.71
C PHE A 49 -20.52 0.08 1.22
N HIS A 50 -21.51 0.24 2.07
CA HIS A 50 -21.79 1.47 2.79
C HIS A 50 -21.90 1.16 4.28
N THR A 51 -21.52 2.12 5.13
CA THR A 51 -21.80 2.01 6.58
C THR A 51 -23.31 2.07 6.81
N GLN A 52 -23.74 1.71 8.02
CA GLN A 52 -25.04 2.19 8.50
C GLN A 52 -24.98 3.72 8.69
N PRO A 53 -26.13 4.41 8.81
CA PRO A 53 -26.18 5.83 9.14
C PRO A 53 -25.35 6.15 10.39
N GLU A 54 -24.33 6.99 10.23
CA GLU A 54 -23.41 7.34 11.30
C GLU A 54 -23.96 8.53 12.10
N LYS A 55 -24.46 8.27 13.31
CA LYS A 55 -25.14 9.29 14.16
C LYS A 55 -24.32 10.54 14.46
N TYR A 56 -22.99 10.41 14.46
CA TYR A 56 -22.06 11.52 14.71
C TYR A 56 -21.54 12.17 13.43
N LEU A 57 -22.06 11.75 12.26
CA LEU A 57 -21.75 12.30 10.94
C LEU A 57 -23.04 12.72 10.23
N ASP A 58 -23.97 13.37 10.94
CA ASP A 58 -25.28 13.81 10.44
C ASP A 58 -26.11 12.67 9.83
N ASN A 59 -26.00 11.47 10.40
CA ASN A 59 -26.64 10.25 9.90
C ASN A 59 -26.27 9.90 8.46
N ARG A 60 -25.10 10.34 7.97
CA ARG A 60 -24.62 9.96 6.64
C ARG A 60 -24.25 8.49 6.59
N GLU A 61 -24.53 7.87 5.46
CA GLU A 61 -23.94 6.58 5.08
C GLU A 61 -22.63 6.84 4.34
N MET A 62 -21.56 6.22 4.81
CA MET A 62 -20.23 6.41 4.26
C MET A 62 -19.89 5.30 3.28
N HIS A 63 -19.52 5.67 2.06
CA HIS A 63 -19.05 4.72 1.06
C HIS A 63 -17.75 4.05 1.53
N CYS A 64 -17.77 2.72 1.61
CA CYS A 64 -16.69 1.84 2.07
C CYS A 64 -16.23 0.90 0.95
N PRO A 65 -15.55 1.41 -0.09
CA PRO A 65 -15.15 0.58 -1.22
C PRO A 65 -14.18 -0.53 -0.79
N ARG A 66 -14.45 -1.74 -1.30
CA ARG A 66 -13.59 -2.93 -1.17
C ARG A 66 -13.41 -3.55 -2.53
N GLY A 67 -12.18 -3.91 -2.88
CA GLY A 67 -11.88 -4.47 -4.20
C GLY A 67 -12.55 -5.83 -4.41
N LYS A 68 -13.17 -5.98 -5.57
CA LYS A 68 -13.81 -7.19 -6.11
C LYS A 68 -13.18 -7.51 -7.46
N VAL A 69 -11.88 -7.81 -7.44
CA VAL A 69 -11.02 -8.04 -8.61
C VAL A 69 -9.74 -8.72 -8.14
N LEU A 70 -9.02 -9.43 -9.01
CA LEU A 70 -7.68 -9.94 -8.69
C LEU A 70 -6.80 -8.84 -8.07
N GLY A 71 -6.20 -9.15 -6.92
CA GLY A 71 -5.43 -8.19 -6.11
C GLY A 71 -6.28 -7.47 -5.04
N GLY A 72 -7.59 -7.67 -5.04
CA GLY A 72 -8.53 -7.09 -4.10
C GLY A 72 -8.39 -5.57 -4.03
N SER A 73 -8.39 -5.02 -2.82
CA SER A 73 -8.29 -3.57 -2.62
C SER A 73 -6.96 -2.96 -3.11
N SER A 74 -5.87 -3.74 -3.25
CA SER A 74 -4.60 -3.21 -3.81
C SER A 74 -4.72 -2.79 -5.28
N SER A 75 -5.68 -3.35 -6.00
CA SER A 75 -5.97 -3.02 -7.40
C SER A 75 -6.85 -1.77 -7.55
N ILE A 76 -7.41 -1.23 -6.45
CA ILE A 76 -8.31 -0.07 -6.50
C ILE A 76 -7.93 1.07 -5.54
N ASN A 77 -6.99 0.85 -4.61
CA ASN A 77 -6.62 1.83 -3.58
C ASN A 77 -5.90 3.07 -4.15
N GLY A 78 -5.62 4.04 -3.27
CA GLY A 78 -4.83 5.24 -3.58
C GLY A 78 -3.30 5.02 -3.66
N MET A 79 -2.82 3.78 -3.63
CA MET A 79 -1.40 3.38 -3.71
C MET A 79 -0.47 3.95 -2.64
N VAL A 80 -0.96 4.77 -1.70
CA VAL A 80 -0.19 5.26 -0.55
C VAL A 80 0.48 4.08 0.15
N TYR A 81 1.79 4.17 0.35
CA TYR A 81 2.57 3.11 0.98
C TYR A 81 3.11 3.59 2.33
N VAL A 82 2.36 3.29 3.38
CA VAL A 82 2.74 3.54 4.78
C VAL A 82 2.80 2.21 5.50
N ARG A 83 3.92 1.94 6.17
CA ARG A 83 4.08 0.71 6.95
C ARG A 83 3.29 0.77 8.25
N GLY A 84 3.32 1.92 8.93
CA GLY A 84 2.80 2.13 10.28
C GLY A 84 3.89 2.69 11.19
N HIS A 85 3.51 3.22 12.36
CA HIS A 85 4.46 3.65 13.37
C HIS A 85 5.03 2.42 14.08
N ALA A 86 6.28 2.47 14.57
CA ALA A 86 6.87 1.35 15.32
C ALA A 86 6.00 0.92 16.52
N LYS A 87 5.43 1.91 17.23
CA LYS A 87 4.52 1.68 18.36
C LYS A 87 3.25 0.90 18.00
N ASP A 88 2.76 0.98 16.76
CA ASP A 88 1.56 0.22 16.34
C ASP A 88 1.85 -1.29 16.43
N PHE A 89 3.06 -1.69 16.03
CA PHE A 89 3.52 -3.09 16.05
C PHE A 89 3.95 -3.53 17.44
N ASP A 90 4.62 -2.65 18.18
CA ASP A 90 4.98 -2.93 19.58
C ASP A 90 3.73 -3.10 20.44
N GLU A 91 2.66 -2.35 20.17
CA GLU A 91 1.34 -2.51 20.79
C GLU A 91 0.74 -3.89 20.44
N TRP A 92 0.82 -4.36 19.19
CA TRP A 92 0.37 -5.72 18.84
C TRP A 92 1.06 -6.79 19.70
N GLN A 93 2.37 -6.67 19.90
CA GLN A 93 3.11 -7.58 20.77
C GLN A 93 2.64 -7.48 22.23
N GLN A 94 2.42 -6.27 22.75
CA GLN A 94 1.87 -6.06 24.09
C GLN A 94 0.47 -6.70 24.26
N HIS A 95 -0.31 -6.79 23.17
CA HIS A 95 -1.60 -7.47 23.14
C HIS A 95 -1.54 -8.98 22.82
N GLY A 96 -0.34 -9.58 22.83
CA GLY A 96 -0.14 -11.03 22.73
C GLY A 96 0.23 -11.55 21.34
N ALA A 97 0.43 -10.68 20.35
CA ALA A 97 1.00 -11.06 19.06
C ALA A 97 2.52 -11.21 19.18
N ASN A 98 2.97 -12.26 19.86
CA ASN A 98 4.40 -12.52 20.09
C ASN A 98 5.18 -12.56 18.76
N GLY A 99 6.28 -11.81 18.68
CA GLY A 99 7.11 -11.73 17.46
C GLY A 99 6.53 -10.81 16.37
N TRP A 100 5.57 -9.95 16.71
CA TRP A 100 5.02 -8.93 15.82
C TRP A 100 5.42 -7.50 16.18
N ASP A 101 6.39 -7.30 17.06
CA ASP A 101 6.99 -5.97 17.26
C ASP A 101 7.64 -5.43 15.98
N TYR A 102 7.97 -4.14 15.99
CA TYR A 102 8.49 -3.50 14.78
C TYR A 102 9.78 -4.14 14.27
N GLN A 103 10.67 -4.56 15.18
CA GLN A 103 11.96 -5.15 14.79
C GLN A 103 11.77 -6.51 14.14
N ALA A 104 10.82 -7.32 14.63
CA ALA A 104 10.46 -8.59 14.01
C ALA A 104 9.76 -8.41 12.64
N CYS A 105 8.99 -7.33 12.47
CA CYS A 105 8.32 -7.01 11.20
C CYS A 105 9.25 -6.41 10.14
N LEU A 106 10.29 -5.66 10.55
CA LEU A 106 11.18 -4.92 9.65
C LEU A 106 11.78 -5.76 8.51
N PRO A 107 12.30 -6.99 8.72
CA PRO A 107 12.77 -7.85 7.65
C PRO A 107 11.70 -8.15 6.60
N TYR A 108 10.42 -8.27 7.00
CA TYR A 108 9.31 -8.54 6.08
C TYR A 108 8.91 -7.29 5.29
N PHE A 109 8.94 -6.11 5.90
CA PHE A 109 8.78 -4.85 5.15
C PHE A 109 9.88 -4.70 4.10
N LYS A 110 11.14 -4.95 4.47
CA LYS A 110 12.26 -4.94 3.52
C LYS A 110 12.10 -6.00 2.43
N LYS A 111 11.62 -7.20 2.76
CA LYS A 111 11.37 -8.28 1.78
C LYS A 111 10.25 -7.94 0.79
N ALA A 112 9.28 -7.13 1.19
CA ALA A 112 8.11 -6.82 0.37
C ALA A 112 8.39 -5.78 -0.73
N GLU A 113 9.34 -4.87 -0.51
CA GLU A 113 9.53 -3.67 -1.36
C GLU A 113 10.86 -3.60 -2.10
N SER A 114 10.83 -2.89 -3.23
CA SER A 114 11.99 -2.29 -3.90
C SER A 114 11.82 -0.78 -3.89
N PHE A 115 12.51 -0.11 -2.96
CA PHE A 115 12.50 1.34 -2.83
C PHE A 115 13.38 1.99 -3.89
N TYR A 116 12.90 3.08 -4.49
CA TYR A 116 13.58 3.75 -5.62
C TYR A 116 14.97 4.32 -5.29
N LEU A 117 15.25 4.65 -4.02
CA LEU A 117 16.57 5.11 -3.57
C LEU A 117 17.50 3.95 -3.13
N GLY A 118 17.04 2.71 -3.27
CA GLY A 118 17.80 1.53 -2.89
C GLY A 118 17.58 1.06 -1.45
N GLU A 119 18.23 -0.06 -1.13
CA GLU A 119 18.19 -0.68 0.19
C GLU A 119 18.99 0.15 1.22
N ASN A 120 18.48 0.21 2.45
CA ASN A 120 19.21 0.74 3.60
C ASN A 120 18.83 -0.01 4.89
N SER A 121 19.14 0.56 6.05
CA SER A 121 18.80 -0.03 7.35
C SER A 121 17.29 -0.24 7.55
N HIS A 122 16.45 0.60 6.93
CA HIS A 122 14.99 0.56 7.06
C HIS A 122 14.28 0.07 5.78
N ARG A 123 14.83 0.33 4.59
CA ARG A 123 14.17 0.12 3.29
C ARG A 123 14.66 -1.13 2.57
N GLY A 124 13.77 -1.77 1.84
CA GLY A 124 14.08 -2.92 0.97
C GLY A 124 14.46 -2.48 -0.43
N GLY A 125 15.32 -3.25 -1.12
CA GLY A 125 15.75 -2.95 -2.49
C GLY A 125 15.48 -4.04 -3.51
N LYS A 126 14.87 -5.17 -3.10
CA LYS A 126 14.75 -6.38 -3.94
C LYS A 126 13.36 -7.01 -3.89
N GLY A 127 12.45 -6.48 -3.08
CA GLY A 127 11.09 -6.97 -2.97
C GLY A 127 10.25 -6.67 -4.21
N PRO A 128 9.16 -7.40 -4.44
CA PRO A 128 8.41 -7.31 -5.69
C PRO A 128 7.68 -5.97 -5.85
N LEU A 129 7.20 -5.35 -4.76
CA LEU A 129 6.47 -4.07 -4.81
C LEU A 129 7.43 -2.91 -5.13
N GLY A 130 7.21 -2.22 -6.25
CA GLY A 130 7.96 -1.00 -6.56
C GLY A 130 7.43 0.18 -5.76
N VAL A 131 8.29 0.85 -4.98
CA VAL A 131 7.92 1.96 -4.11
C VAL A 131 8.71 3.22 -4.47
N ASN A 132 8.00 4.30 -4.78
CA ASN A 132 8.58 5.60 -5.17
C ASN A 132 7.79 6.78 -4.61
N ASN A 133 8.22 8.01 -4.89
CA ASN A 133 7.54 9.27 -4.54
C ASN A 133 6.79 9.90 -5.74
N GLY A 134 6.27 9.07 -6.66
CA GLY A 134 5.61 9.52 -7.88
C GLY A 134 6.60 9.82 -9.01
N ASN A 135 6.42 10.95 -9.68
CA ASN A 135 7.30 11.49 -10.71
C ASN A 135 8.39 12.39 -10.11
N ASN A 136 9.12 11.90 -9.10
CA ASN A 136 10.11 12.70 -8.35
C ASN A 136 9.56 14.02 -7.80
N MET A 137 8.27 14.05 -7.45
CA MET A 137 7.59 15.25 -6.93
C MET A 137 7.72 16.48 -7.85
N GLU A 138 7.70 16.31 -9.17
CA GLU A 138 7.85 17.42 -10.14
C GLU A 138 6.87 18.59 -9.93
N ASN A 139 5.69 18.33 -9.36
CA ASN A 139 4.74 19.40 -9.06
C ASN A 139 5.28 20.26 -7.89
N PRO A 140 5.53 21.58 -8.09
CA PRO A 140 6.11 22.45 -7.07
C PRO A 140 5.25 22.59 -5.81
N LEU A 141 3.96 22.26 -5.88
CA LEU A 141 3.07 22.29 -4.71
C LEU A 141 3.48 21.27 -3.63
N TYR A 142 4.16 20.18 -3.98
CA TYR A 142 4.64 19.22 -2.99
C TYR A 142 5.71 19.84 -2.08
N SER A 143 6.74 20.45 -2.67
CA SER A 143 7.80 21.11 -1.91
C SER A 143 7.25 22.31 -1.14
N ALA A 144 6.40 23.12 -1.77
CA ALA A 144 5.77 24.26 -1.10
C ALA A 144 4.96 23.84 0.14
N PHE A 145 4.26 22.71 0.10
CA PHE A 145 3.51 22.19 1.25
C PHE A 145 4.44 21.69 2.36
N ILE A 146 5.54 21.03 2.02
CA ILE A 146 6.54 20.58 3.01
C ILE A 146 7.24 21.78 3.67
N ASP A 147 7.63 22.77 2.86
CA ASP A 147 8.28 24.00 3.34
C ASP A 147 7.36 24.80 4.26
N ALA A 148 6.07 24.90 3.93
CA ALA A 148 5.08 25.55 4.78
C ALA A 148 4.95 24.83 6.14
N GLY A 149 5.01 23.50 6.17
CA GLY A 149 5.04 22.72 7.41
C GLY A 149 6.26 23.04 8.27
N ALA A 150 7.44 23.12 7.65
CA ALA A 150 8.68 23.50 8.34
C ALA A 150 8.60 24.94 8.88
N GLN A 151 8.09 25.90 8.09
CA GLN A 151 7.89 27.29 8.49
C GLN A 151 6.91 27.44 9.66
N ALA A 152 5.90 26.57 9.72
CA ALA A 152 4.97 26.50 10.83
C ALA A 152 5.56 25.82 12.09
N GLY A 153 6.82 25.38 12.05
CA GLY A 153 7.53 24.80 13.18
C GLY A 153 7.41 23.28 13.32
N TYR A 154 6.84 22.59 12.33
CA TYR A 154 6.76 21.12 12.32
C TYR A 154 8.06 20.51 11.80
N ALA A 155 8.37 19.30 12.30
CA ALA A 155 9.50 18.54 11.80
C ALA A 155 9.27 18.09 10.35
N THR A 156 10.37 17.89 9.62
CA THR A 156 10.40 17.25 8.32
C THR A 156 11.30 16.01 8.36
N THR A 157 11.04 15.06 7.48
CA THR A 157 11.91 13.89 7.29
C THR A 157 11.89 13.48 5.81
N ALA A 158 12.99 12.91 5.35
CA ALA A 158 13.11 12.43 3.99
C ALA A 158 12.33 11.12 3.75
N ASP A 159 12.03 10.37 4.81
CA ASP A 159 11.36 9.07 4.71
C ASP A 159 10.57 8.73 5.97
N TYR A 160 9.24 8.81 5.88
CA TYR A 160 8.35 8.45 7.00
C TYR A 160 8.24 6.95 7.26
N ASN A 161 8.76 6.10 6.38
CA ASN A 161 8.87 4.65 6.62
C ASN A 161 10.22 4.26 7.26
N SER A 162 10.99 5.25 7.71
CA SER A 162 12.30 5.12 8.37
C SER A 162 12.16 5.46 9.88
N ALA A 163 13.22 6.00 10.49
CA ALA A 163 13.33 6.23 11.92
C ALA A 163 12.31 7.23 12.51
N GLN A 164 11.81 8.18 11.71
CA GLN A 164 10.81 9.16 12.14
C GLN A 164 9.66 9.16 11.14
N GLN A 165 8.44 8.90 11.63
CA GLN A 165 7.24 8.92 10.81
C GLN A 165 6.56 10.29 10.82
N GLU A 166 6.53 10.96 11.98
CA GLU A 166 5.87 12.25 12.15
C GLU A 166 6.61 13.36 11.40
N GLY A 167 5.85 14.20 10.70
CA GLY A 167 6.36 15.40 10.05
C GLY A 167 5.78 15.62 8.66
N PHE A 168 6.24 16.69 8.02
CA PHE A 168 5.92 16.98 6.62
C PHE A 168 6.96 16.34 5.70
N VAL A 169 6.49 15.48 4.80
CA VAL A 169 7.33 14.47 4.13
C VAL A 169 6.84 14.18 2.71
N PRO A 170 7.73 13.72 1.80
CA PRO A 170 7.32 13.08 0.56
C PRO A 170 6.39 11.90 0.82
N MET A 171 5.25 11.83 0.13
CA MET A 171 4.39 10.63 0.14
C MET A 171 5.04 9.53 -0.71
N HIS A 172 5.11 8.30 -0.20
CA HIS A 172 5.51 7.14 -0.99
C HIS A 172 4.30 6.38 -1.51
N MET A 173 4.45 5.76 -2.68
CA MET A 173 3.39 5.01 -3.34
C MET A 173 3.89 3.73 -4.01
N THR A 174 3.02 2.73 -4.11
CA THR A 174 3.28 1.48 -4.84
C THR A 174 3.02 1.65 -6.34
N VAL A 175 3.99 2.23 -7.04
CA VAL A 175 4.00 2.42 -8.50
C VAL A 175 5.34 1.96 -9.06
N LYS A 176 5.31 1.23 -10.16
CA LYS A 176 6.52 0.68 -10.81
C LYS A 176 6.43 0.93 -12.31
N ASN A 177 7.39 1.70 -12.84
CA ASN A 177 7.47 2.12 -14.23
C ASN A 177 6.16 2.81 -14.71
N GLY A 178 5.64 3.75 -13.92
CA GLY A 178 4.42 4.51 -14.22
C GLY A 178 3.11 3.73 -14.09
N VAL A 179 3.15 2.46 -13.67
CA VAL A 179 1.98 1.58 -13.57
C VAL A 179 1.80 1.13 -12.12
N ARG A 180 0.55 1.04 -11.65
CA ARG A 180 0.19 0.53 -10.33
C ARG A 180 0.91 -0.79 -10.01
N SER A 181 1.57 -0.84 -8.85
CA SER A 181 2.27 -2.01 -8.34
C SER A 181 1.35 -2.74 -7.34
N SER A 182 0.32 -3.42 -7.85
CA SER A 182 -0.68 -4.13 -7.04
C SER A 182 -0.16 -5.49 -6.55
N ALA A 183 -0.82 -6.06 -5.53
CA ALA A 183 -0.43 -7.38 -5.02
C ALA A 183 -0.62 -8.48 -6.09
N SER A 184 -1.66 -8.40 -6.92
CA SER A 184 -1.87 -9.36 -8.02
C SER A 184 -0.76 -9.25 -9.07
N ARG A 185 -0.46 -8.02 -9.51
CA ARG A 185 0.59 -7.80 -10.52
C ARG A 185 1.95 -8.28 -10.04
N GLU A 186 2.36 -7.91 -8.84
CA GLU A 186 3.75 -8.14 -8.41
C GLU A 186 3.97 -9.54 -7.82
N TYR A 187 2.93 -10.20 -7.29
CA TYR A 187 3.06 -11.53 -6.70
C TYR A 187 2.47 -12.64 -7.56
N LEU A 188 1.42 -12.39 -8.35
CA LEU A 188 0.82 -13.47 -9.15
C LEU A 188 1.30 -13.52 -10.59
N ASP A 189 1.47 -12.38 -11.27
CA ASP A 189 1.89 -12.41 -12.68
C ASP A 189 3.23 -13.14 -12.92
N PRO A 190 4.21 -13.16 -11.99
CA PRO A 190 5.44 -13.95 -12.17
C PRO A 190 5.25 -15.48 -12.10
N ILE A 191 4.11 -15.98 -11.61
CA ILE A 191 3.88 -17.42 -11.33
C ILE A 191 2.58 -17.97 -11.94
N LYS A 192 1.79 -17.11 -12.60
CA LYS A 192 0.56 -17.49 -13.31
C LYS A 192 0.87 -18.19 -14.63
#